data_AF-A0A0F9PH53-F1
#
_entry.id   AF-A0A0F9PH53-F1
#
_cell.length_a   1.000
_cell.length_b   1.000
_cell.length_c   1.000
_cell.angle_alpha   90.00
_cell.angle_beta   90.00
_cell.angle_gamma   90.00
#
_symmetry.space_group_name_H-M   'P 1'
#
loop_
_entity.id
_entity.type
_entity.pdbx_description
1 polymer ?
#
loop_
_entity_poly.entity_id
_entity_poly.type
_entity_poly.pdbx_seq_one_letter_code
_entity_poly.pdbx_strand_id
1 'polypeptide(L)'
;MVLVRREGVLLEATENEFENQAVLNPTVIQQGNTLHLFYRAVKEGNYSSVGYCKLEGPMKVVERKNSPVLFPEHDYEIHGTEDPRIVFLDGTYYMFYTAYDGKNALVAYATSKDLKTWEKHGIISAKISYDEAGDYFHFSKLKEKYRFFESYYKDVVGEDVLLWEKDTFLLPKKYNNQFVLFHRILPDIQIVCFDDFKDLTIDFWKDYLKTLGNNVVIEPKFGFESRNIGAGAPLIETERGWLMLYHSVEDSNKGKVYHASAALLDKNDPHKVIGRLKKPLFSPTEDYEKVGDVNNVVFPTGTAIFGDRLYIYYGAADKRIAVASVNLYKLIHELLSSDLEVGIGFLAGQIFHLTSREEKSVTQLTSLLNQKEYLVLMAIGWLTREDKILCRIDSDELIVRSIR
;
A
#
# COMPACT_ATOMS: atom_id res chain seq x y z
N MET A 1 -6.27 -4.36 -17.34
CA MET A 1 -6.85 -3.46 -16.31
C MET A 1 -7.99 -4.16 -15.60
N VAL A 2 -7.85 -4.33 -14.29
CA VAL A 2 -8.79 -5.04 -13.41
C VAL A 2 -10.06 -4.20 -13.22
N LEU A 3 -11.23 -4.81 -13.36
CA LEU A 3 -12.49 -4.13 -13.08
C LEU A 3 -12.62 -3.87 -11.57
N VAL A 4 -12.73 -2.60 -11.20
CA VAL A 4 -13.03 -2.16 -9.83
C VAL A 4 -14.52 -1.86 -9.72
N ARG A 5 -15.20 -2.53 -8.78
CA ARG A 5 -16.59 -2.25 -8.43
C ARG A 5 -16.62 -1.30 -7.24
N ARG A 6 -17.37 -0.20 -7.32
CA ARG A 6 -17.74 0.62 -6.16
C ARG A 6 -18.91 -0.06 -5.45
N GLU A 7 -18.72 -0.44 -4.20
CA GLU A 7 -19.78 -1.04 -3.37
C GLU A 7 -20.57 0.04 -2.62
N GLY A 8 -20.04 1.26 -2.53
CA GLY A 8 -20.70 2.45 -1.98
C GLY A 8 -20.11 2.92 -0.66
N VAL A 9 -20.77 3.92 -0.05
CA VAL A 9 -20.42 4.45 1.27
C VAL A 9 -20.82 3.45 2.36
N LEU A 10 -19.91 3.20 3.29
CA LEU A 10 -20.12 2.28 4.43
C LEU A 10 -20.41 3.04 5.73
N LEU A 11 -19.58 4.03 6.07
CA LEU A 11 -19.74 4.83 7.29
C LEU A 11 -19.65 6.31 6.96
N GLU A 12 -20.55 7.09 7.55
CA GLU A 12 -20.48 8.54 7.61
C GLU A 12 -20.40 9.02 9.07
N ALA A 13 -20.11 10.30 9.24
CA ALA A 13 -20.16 10.98 10.54
C ALA A 13 -21.53 10.81 11.21
N THR A 14 -21.57 10.91 12.53
CA THR A 14 -22.81 10.84 13.32
C THR A 14 -22.89 12.05 14.24
N GLU A 15 -23.91 12.13 15.09
CA GLU A 15 -23.98 13.18 16.13
C GLU A 15 -23.06 12.91 17.34
N ASN A 16 -22.36 11.77 17.37
CA ASN A 16 -21.43 11.47 18.46
C ASN A 16 -20.24 12.42 18.41
N GLU A 17 -19.93 13.07 19.54
CA GLU A 17 -18.93 14.13 19.63
C GLU A 17 -17.57 13.77 19.02
N PHE A 18 -17.09 12.53 19.19
CA PHE A 18 -15.77 12.11 18.72
C PHE A 18 -15.67 11.87 17.21
N GLU A 19 -16.79 11.81 16.49
CA GLU A 19 -16.88 11.48 15.05
C GLU A 19 -17.88 12.36 14.29
N ASN A 20 -18.17 13.55 14.82
CA ASN A 20 -19.21 14.44 14.28
C ASN A 20 -18.79 15.24 13.04
N GLN A 21 -17.50 15.30 12.74
CA GLN A 21 -17.00 15.97 11.53
C GLN A 21 -16.82 14.97 10.38
N ALA A 22 -16.14 13.84 10.64
CA ALA A 22 -15.81 12.84 9.62
C ALA A 22 -15.44 11.48 10.21
N VAL A 23 -15.52 10.43 9.38
CA VAL A 23 -14.94 9.11 9.66
C VAL A 23 -14.07 8.66 8.50
N LEU A 24 -12.83 8.29 8.79
CA LEU A 24 -11.76 8.18 7.80
C LEU A 24 -10.95 6.90 7.97
N ASN A 25 -10.27 6.52 6.89
CA ASN A 25 -9.04 5.72 6.89
C ASN A 25 -9.07 4.49 7.82
N PRO A 26 -10.00 3.54 7.61
CA PRO A 26 -10.13 2.38 8.48
C PRO A 26 -9.04 1.35 8.23
N THR A 27 -8.56 0.68 9.27
CA THR A 27 -7.94 -0.64 9.18
C THR A 27 -8.98 -1.72 9.49
N VAL A 28 -8.78 -2.91 8.92
CA VAL A 28 -9.73 -4.03 8.99
C VAL A 28 -8.99 -5.26 9.49
N ILE A 29 -9.55 -5.92 10.51
CA ILE A 29 -9.14 -7.27 10.93
C ILE A 29 -10.29 -8.23 10.63
N GLN A 30 -10.02 -9.22 9.78
CA GLN A 30 -10.98 -10.24 9.40
C GLN A 30 -10.81 -11.50 10.28
N GLN A 31 -11.92 -11.97 10.87
CA GLN A 31 -12.01 -13.23 11.59
C GLN A 31 -13.18 -14.04 11.02
N GLY A 32 -12.87 -14.90 10.04
CA GLY A 32 -13.89 -15.62 9.27
C GLY A 32 -14.81 -14.66 8.51
N ASN A 33 -16.11 -14.71 8.81
CA ASN A 33 -17.10 -13.81 8.21
C ASN A 33 -17.24 -12.47 8.97
N THR A 34 -16.60 -12.32 10.13
CA THR A 34 -16.67 -11.08 10.93
C THR A 34 -15.51 -10.16 10.55
N LEU A 35 -15.79 -8.87 10.38
CA LEU A 35 -14.77 -7.84 10.27
C LEU A 35 -14.81 -6.91 11.47
N HIS A 36 -13.64 -6.59 11.99
CA HIS A 36 -13.42 -5.55 12.98
C HIS A 36 -12.76 -4.36 12.28
N LEU A 37 -13.50 -3.26 12.15
CA LEU A 37 -13.03 -2.01 11.59
C LEU A 37 -12.63 -1.07 12.72
N PHE A 38 -11.43 -0.50 12.59
CA PHE A 38 -10.93 0.56 13.45
C PHE A 38 -10.66 1.76 12.55
N TYR A 39 -11.30 2.88 12.80
CA TYR A 39 -11.29 4.03 11.90
C TYR A 39 -10.89 5.30 12.61
N ARG A 40 -10.28 6.24 11.88
CA ARG A 40 -10.07 7.59 12.38
C ARG A 40 -11.43 8.29 12.46
N ALA A 41 -11.85 8.58 13.68
CA ALA A 41 -13.00 9.39 14.02
C ALA A 41 -12.56 10.83 14.22
N VAL A 42 -13.17 11.77 13.51
CA VAL A 42 -12.81 13.19 13.56
C VAL A 42 -13.95 13.97 14.21
N LYS A 43 -13.62 14.65 15.30
CA LYS A 43 -14.42 15.67 15.94
C LYS A 43 -14.16 17.03 15.29
N GLU A 44 -15.18 17.88 15.29
CA GLU A 44 -15.07 19.31 14.93
C GLU A 44 -13.82 19.98 15.53
N GLY A 45 -13.14 20.78 14.71
CA GLY A 45 -11.83 21.34 15.05
C GLY A 45 -10.66 20.40 14.72
N ASN A 46 -10.91 19.33 13.95
CA ASN A 46 -9.92 18.34 13.50
C ASN A 46 -9.25 17.55 14.64
N TYR A 47 -9.98 17.30 15.73
CA TYR A 47 -9.50 16.42 16.79
C TYR A 47 -9.81 14.97 16.44
N SER A 48 -8.79 14.10 16.42
CA SER A 48 -8.96 12.73 15.96
C SER A 48 -8.81 11.68 17.07
N SER A 49 -9.61 10.63 16.97
CA SER A 49 -9.53 9.44 17.81
C SER A 49 -9.74 8.18 16.95
N VAL A 50 -9.65 6.99 17.54
CA VAL A 50 -9.95 5.73 16.84
C VAL A 50 -11.33 5.22 17.28
N GLY A 51 -12.27 5.19 16.35
CA GLY A 51 -13.57 4.54 16.51
C GLY A 51 -13.53 3.05 16.16
N TYR A 52 -14.60 2.33 16.51
CA TYR A 52 -14.73 0.90 16.22
C TYR A 52 -16.11 0.55 15.67
N CYS A 53 -16.11 -0.32 14.65
CA CYS A 53 -17.30 -0.88 14.03
C CYS A 53 -17.08 -2.38 13.72
N LYS A 54 -18.14 -3.19 13.85
CA LYS A 54 -18.15 -4.62 13.50
C LYS A 54 -19.07 -4.85 12.32
N LEU A 55 -18.61 -5.65 11.36
CA LEU A 55 -19.41 -6.08 10.22
C LEU A 55 -19.60 -7.60 10.19
N GLU A 56 -20.74 -8.04 9.67
CA GLU A 56 -20.98 -9.41 9.21
C GLU A 56 -20.94 -9.45 7.69
N GLY A 57 -19.99 -10.18 7.12
CA GLY A 57 -19.72 -10.09 5.68
C GLY A 57 -19.06 -8.75 5.31
N PRO A 58 -19.05 -8.39 4.02
CA PRO A 58 -18.28 -7.24 3.55
C PRO A 58 -18.92 -5.87 3.84
N MET A 59 -20.23 -5.80 4.06
CA MET A 59 -20.94 -4.50 4.06
C MET A 59 -21.93 -4.30 5.22
N LYS A 60 -22.38 -5.37 5.90
CA LYS A 60 -23.43 -5.25 6.91
C LYS A 60 -22.83 -4.87 8.25
N VAL A 61 -22.95 -3.60 8.62
CA VAL A 61 -22.63 -3.11 9.97
C VAL A 61 -23.60 -3.72 10.97
N VAL A 62 -23.07 -4.37 12.01
CA VAL A 62 -23.86 -4.99 13.09
C VAL A 62 -23.60 -4.40 14.46
N GLU A 63 -22.49 -3.67 14.63
CA GLU A 63 -22.13 -2.96 15.85
C GLU A 63 -21.31 -1.73 15.49
N ARG A 64 -21.57 -0.58 16.10
CA ARG A 64 -20.71 0.61 16.05
C ARG A 64 -20.69 1.21 17.45
N LYS A 65 -19.49 1.41 18.01
CA LYS A 65 -19.37 2.00 19.35
C LYS A 65 -19.70 3.48 19.29
N ASN A 66 -20.31 3.99 20.36
CA ASN A 66 -20.61 5.40 20.56
C ASN A 66 -19.50 6.17 21.30
N SER A 67 -18.36 5.52 21.54
CA SER A 67 -17.16 6.11 22.14
C SER A 67 -15.91 5.55 21.44
N PRO A 68 -14.80 6.30 21.40
CA PRO A 68 -13.56 5.82 20.81
C PRO A 68 -12.97 4.64 21.61
N VAL A 69 -12.16 3.82 20.93
CA VAL A 69 -11.37 2.73 21.53
C VAL A 69 -9.91 3.11 21.77
N LEU A 70 -9.44 4.18 21.13
CA LEU A 70 -8.16 4.84 21.39
C LEU A 70 -8.38 6.35 21.22
N PHE A 71 -7.91 7.17 22.17
CA PHE A 71 -8.09 8.63 22.16
C PHE A 71 -6.83 9.30 22.72
N PRO A 72 -6.59 10.60 22.50
CA PRO A 72 -5.43 11.30 23.05
C PRO A 72 -5.32 11.21 24.59
N GLU A 73 -4.16 10.77 25.09
CA GLU A 73 -3.82 10.68 26.52
C GLU A 73 -2.48 11.39 26.85
N HIS A 74 -1.73 11.80 25.83
CA HIS A 74 -0.42 12.42 25.96
C HIS A 74 -0.27 13.67 25.08
N ASP A 75 0.64 14.57 25.45
CA ASP A 75 0.87 15.85 24.74
C ASP A 75 1.24 15.66 23.26
N TYR A 76 2.02 14.62 22.94
CA TYR A 76 2.47 14.33 21.58
C TYR A 76 1.35 13.84 20.64
N GLU A 77 0.16 13.58 21.17
CA GLU A 77 -1.02 13.13 20.42
C GLU A 77 -2.26 13.98 20.75
N ILE A 78 -2.09 15.12 21.42
CA ILE A 78 -3.19 15.92 21.99
C ILE A 78 -4.20 16.40 20.93
N HIS A 79 -3.78 16.48 19.66
CA HIS A 79 -4.63 16.87 18.56
C HIS A 79 -5.21 15.65 17.80
N GLY A 80 -4.57 14.47 17.90
CA GLY A 80 -5.22 13.26 17.45
C GLY A 80 -4.40 11.99 17.44
N THR A 81 -5.13 10.88 17.53
CA THR A 81 -4.68 9.53 17.15
C THR A 81 -5.25 9.18 15.78
N GLU A 82 -4.42 9.23 14.75
CA GLU A 82 -4.86 9.22 13.35
C GLU A 82 -4.52 7.93 12.61
N ASP A 83 -5.40 7.59 11.65
CA ASP A 83 -5.21 6.59 10.61
C ASP A 83 -4.63 5.25 11.12
N PRO A 84 -5.35 4.51 11.98
CA PRO A 84 -4.84 3.29 12.60
C PRO A 84 -4.55 2.21 11.56
N ARG A 85 -3.46 1.46 11.74
CA ARG A 85 -3.16 0.21 11.01
C ARG A 85 -2.90 -0.91 12.00
N ILE A 86 -3.63 -2.03 11.87
CA ILE A 86 -3.50 -3.16 12.80
C ILE A 86 -2.93 -4.38 12.09
N VAL A 87 -1.93 -4.99 12.70
CA VAL A 87 -1.31 -6.25 12.25
C VAL A 87 -1.36 -7.26 13.39
N PHE A 88 -1.75 -8.49 13.09
CA PHE A 88 -1.62 -9.61 14.01
C PHE A 88 -0.29 -10.32 13.77
N LEU A 89 0.55 -10.42 14.80
CA LEU A 89 1.84 -11.10 14.76
C LEU A 89 2.13 -11.73 16.12
N ASP A 90 2.56 -12.99 16.13
CA ASP A 90 2.99 -13.74 17.32
C ASP A 90 2.01 -13.64 18.51
N GLY A 91 0.70 -13.74 18.24
CA GLY A 91 -0.34 -13.71 19.28
C GLY A 91 -0.65 -12.31 19.82
N THR A 92 -0.25 -11.25 19.12
CA THR A 92 -0.49 -9.85 19.51
C THR A 92 -1.01 -9.05 18.33
N TYR A 93 -2.02 -8.20 18.57
CA TYR A 93 -2.42 -7.17 17.63
C TYR A 93 -1.63 -5.90 17.91
N TYR A 94 -0.90 -5.41 16.91
CA TYR A 94 -0.18 -4.15 16.96
C TYR A 94 -0.95 -3.11 16.17
N MET A 95 -1.46 -2.07 16.83
CA MET A 95 -2.06 -0.90 16.20
C MET A 95 -1.02 0.20 16.12
N PHE A 96 -0.60 0.56 14.92
CA PHE A 96 0.18 1.76 14.66
C PHE A 96 -0.76 2.89 14.30
N TYR A 97 -0.44 4.10 14.76
CA TYR A 97 -1.21 5.30 14.47
C TYR A 97 -0.28 6.51 14.39
N THR A 98 -0.71 7.53 13.65
CA THR A 98 -0.05 8.83 13.67
C THR A 98 -0.51 9.58 14.91
N ALA A 99 0.41 9.84 15.83
CA ALA A 99 0.24 10.76 16.94
C ALA A 99 0.48 12.19 16.42
N TYR A 100 -0.53 13.04 16.55
CA TYR A 100 -0.50 14.42 16.08
C TYR A 100 -0.72 15.39 17.25
N ASP A 101 0.21 16.32 17.44
CA ASP A 101 0.15 17.33 18.50
C ASP A 101 -0.38 18.71 18.01
N GLY A 102 -0.80 18.80 16.75
CA GLY A 102 -1.14 20.06 16.08
C GLY A 102 -0.01 20.63 15.23
N LYS A 103 1.21 20.08 15.36
CA LYS A 103 2.41 20.50 14.63
C LYS A 103 3.21 19.33 14.06
N ASN A 104 3.48 18.29 14.85
CA ASN A 104 4.31 17.16 14.53
C ASN A 104 3.45 15.91 14.33
N ALA A 105 3.73 15.17 13.26
CA ALA A 105 3.10 13.88 12.99
C ALA A 105 4.15 12.77 13.15
N LEU A 106 4.07 12.06 14.27
CA LEU A 106 4.98 10.96 14.61
C LEU A 106 4.21 9.64 14.71
N VAL A 107 4.92 8.52 14.63
CA VAL A 107 4.32 7.20 14.79
C VAL A 107 4.36 6.78 16.24
N ALA A 108 3.21 6.37 16.75
CA ALA A 108 3.08 5.63 18.00
C ALA A 108 2.40 4.29 17.76
N TYR A 109 2.47 3.41 18.76
CA TYR A 109 1.75 2.15 18.70
C TYR A 109 1.07 1.78 20.01
N ALA A 110 0.08 0.92 19.88
CA ALA A 110 -0.63 0.26 20.96
C ALA A 110 -0.75 -1.24 20.68
N THR A 111 -0.86 -2.06 21.71
CA THR A 111 -1.05 -3.52 21.57
C THR A 111 -2.34 -4.00 22.18
N SER A 112 -2.89 -5.07 21.62
CA SER A 112 -4.05 -5.77 22.18
C SER A 112 -3.90 -7.28 22.04
N LYS A 113 -4.54 -8.04 22.94
CA LYS A 113 -4.71 -9.49 22.82
C LYS A 113 -6.10 -9.89 22.33
N ASP A 114 -7.07 -8.99 22.41
CA ASP A 114 -8.49 -9.30 22.24
C ASP A 114 -9.25 -8.32 21.31
N LEU A 115 -8.54 -7.36 20.71
CA LEU A 115 -9.08 -6.26 19.88
C LEU A 115 -9.98 -5.27 20.65
N LYS A 116 -10.12 -5.42 21.97
CA LYS A 116 -11.02 -4.61 22.79
C LYS A 116 -10.25 -3.70 23.74
N THR A 117 -9.24 -4.24 24.40
CA THR A 117 -8.40 -3.54 25.36
C THR A 117 -7.07 -3.22 24.70
N TRP A 118 -6.67 -1.96 24.73
CA TRP A 118 -5.46 -1.46 24.07
C TRP A 118 -4.51 -0.85 25.10
N GLU A 119 -3.24 -1.25 25.03
CA GLU A 119 -2.15 -0.70 25.83
C GLU A 119 -1.25 0.14 24.93
N LYS A 120 -1.11 1.44 25.21
CA LYS A 120 -0.20 2.32 24.46
C LYS A 120 1.24 2.17 24.91
N HIS A 121 2.15 2.18 23.95
CA HIS A 121 3.60 2.11 24.16
C HIS A 121 4.32 3.42 23.79
N GLY A 122 3.60 4.36 23.18
CA GLY A 122 4.11 5.68 22.83
C GLY A 122 4.83 5.74 21.48
N ILE A 123 5.57 6.84 21.29
CA ILE A 123 6.26 7.17 20.04
C ILE A 123 7.41 6.19 19.76
N ILE A 124 7.49 5.71 18.53
CA ILE A 124 8.63 4.93 18.00
C ILE A 124 9.44 5.69 16.95
N SER A 125 8.89 6.77 16.38
CA SER A 125 9.61 7.63 15.43
C SER A 125 10.79 8.35 16.07
N ALA A 126 11.76 8.71 15.23
CA ALA A 126 12.84 9.61 15.62
C ALA A 126 12.29 10.99 15.98
N LYS A 127 12.55 11.48 17.19
CA LYS A 127 12.27 12.87 17.58
C LYS A 127 13.40 13.79 17.13
N ILE A 128 13.57 13.88 15.81
CA ILE A 128 14.64 14.62 15.12
C ILE A 128 13.98 15.66 14.22
N SER A 129 14.55 16.87 14.11
CA SER A 129 14.03 17.88 13.18
C SER A 129 14.32 17.53 11.72
N TYR A 130 13.59 18.14 10.78
CA TYR A 130 13.93 18.02 9.36
C TYR A 130 15.37 18.48 9.05
N ASP A 131 15.84 19.53 9.74
CA ASP A 131 17.19 20.09 9.60
C ASP A 131 18.27 19.07 10.00
N GLU A 132 18.14 18.48 11.19
CA GLU A 132 19.07 17.46 11.70
C GLU A 132 18.98 16.16 10.87
N ALA A 133 17.79 15.76 10.43
CA ALA A 133 17.63 14.63 9.51
C ALA A 133 18.34 14.89 8.18
N GLY A 134 18.35 16.14 7.73
CA GLY A 134 19.03 16.61 6.55
C GLY A 134 20.54 16.33 6.56
N ASP A 135 21.21 16.40 7.70
CA ASP A 135 22.63 16.06 7.82
C ASP A 135 22.88 14.58 7.53
N TYR A 136 21.98 13.70 7.96
CA TYR A 136 22.09 12.26 7.73
C TYR A 136 21.72 11.86 6.30
N PHE A 137 20.79 12.58 5.66
CA PHE A 137 20.43 12.36 4.27
C PHE A 137 21.59 12.52 3.30
N HIS A 138 22.65 13.28 3.65
CA HIS A 138 23.84 13.39 2.78
C HIS A 138 24.57 12.05 2.59
N PHE A 139 24.53 11.16 3.58
CA PHE A 139 25.14 9.83 3.49
C PHE A 139 24.27 8.81 2.74
N SER A 140 23.00 9.17 2.55
CA SER A 140 21.96 8.33 1.98
C SER A 140 21.78 8.74 0.51
N LYS A 141 21.80 7.79 -0.43
CA LYS A 141 21.70 8.07 -1.89
C LYS A 141 20.29 8.49 -2.31
N LEU A 142 19.70 9.45 -1.60
CA LEU A 142 18.34 9.92 -1.77
C LEU A 142 18.24 10.90 -2.93
N LYS A 143 17.08 10.90 -3.57
CA LYS A 143 16.73 11.90 -4.60
C LYS A 143 16.45 13.26 -3.96
N GLU A 144 16.65 14.32 -4.75
CA GLU A 144 16.45 15.71 -4.35
C GLU A 144 15.07 15.98 -3.74
N LYS A 145 14.06 15.19 -4.09
CA LYS A 145 12.70 15.31 -3.58
C LYS A 145 12.59 15.21 -2.04
N TYR A 146 13.51 14.52 -1.36
CA TYR A 146 13.57 14.54 0.11
C TYR A 146 13.87 15.94 0.65
N ARG A 147 14.79 16.67 0.00
CA ARG A 147 15.13 18.07 0.33
C ARG A 147 13.97 19.02 0.05
N PHE A 148 13.22 18.77 -1.02
CA PHE A 148 11.99 19.52 -1.27
C PHE A 148 10.99 19.40 -0.11
N PHE A 149 10.77 18.18 0.43
CA PHE A 149 9.87 18.00 1.57
C PHE A 149 10.42 18.60 2.87
N GLU A 150 11.74 18.54 3.07
CA GLU A 150 12.42 19.25 4.15
C GLU A 150 12.08 20.74 4.14
N SER A 151 12.33 21.44 3.01
CA SER A 151 12.00 22.86 2.88
C SER A 151 10.49 23.12 2.99
N TYR A 152 9.66 22.30 2.35
CA TYR A 152 8.20 22.46 2.36
C TYR A 152 7.62 22.45 3.78
N TYR A 153 8.04 21.52 4.64
CA TYR A 153 7.52 21.47 6.01
C TYR A 153 8.09 22.58 6.89
N LYS A 154 9.34 22.96 6.70
CA LYS A 154 9.91 24.13 7.39
C LYS A 154 9.13 25.41 7.06
N ASP A 155 8.77 25.60 5.79
CA ASP A 155 7.99 26.77 5.35
C ASP A 155 6.55 26.77 5.85
N VAL A 156 5.89 25.60 5.83
CA VAL A 156 4.44 25.49 6.14
C VAL A 156 4.19 25.36 7.65
N VAL A 157 5.10 24.76 8.40
CA VAL A 157 4.90 24.41 9.83
C VAL A 157 5.86 25.17 10.74
N GLY A 158 7.13 25.33 10.35
CA GLY A 158 8.16 26.04 11.10
C GLY A 158 9.50 25.32 11.12
N GLU A 159 10.58 26.05 11.41
CA GLU A 159 11.98 25.56 11.36
C GLU A 159 12.25 24.38 12.31
N ASP A 160 11.59 24.33 13.47
CA ASP A 160 11.76 23.30 14.50
C ASP A 160 10.79 22.11 14.32
N VAL A 161 10.13 21.99 13.16
CA VAL A 161 9.26 20.85 12.86
C VAL A 161 10.05 19.54 12.84
N LEU A 162 9.52 18.54 13.53
CA LEU A 162 10.10 17.20 13.54
C LEU A 162 9.92 16.52 12.18
N LEU A 163 10.81 15.58 11.85
CA LEU A 163 10.71 14.75 10.67
C LEU A 163 9.41 13.93 10.74
N TRP A 164 8.44 14.25 9.89
CA TRP A 164 7.16 13.54 9.90
C TRP A 164 7.31 12.12 9.36
N GLU A 165 6.74 11.17 10.09
CA GLU A 165 6.68 9.76 9.74
C GLU A 165 5.23 9.28 9.86
N LYS A 166 4.72 8.62 8.82
CA LYS A 166 3.32 8.18 8.72
C LYS A 166 3.21 6.83 8.00
N ASP A 167 1.98 6.32 7.87
CA ASP A 167 1.63 5.10 7.10
C ASP A 167 2.32 3.84 7.59
N THR A 168 2.42 3.70 8.89
CA THR A 168 3.26 2.69 9.50
C THR A 168 2.49 1.42 9.83
N PHE A 169 3.08 0.26 9.53
CA PHE A 169 2.59 -1.05 9.99
C PHE A 169 3.68 -2.12 9.89
N LEU A 170 3.55 -3.21 10.65
CA LEU A 170 4.43 -4.36 10.53
C LEU A 170 4.10 -5.23 9.31
N LEU A 171 5.12 -5.85 8.72
CA LEU A 171 4.93 -7.08 7.97
C LEU A 171 4.23 -8.11 8.88
N PRO A 172 3.16 -8.80 8.45
CA PRO A 172 2.46 -9.81 9.25
C PRO A 172 3.27 -11.11 9.51
N LYS A 173 4.59 -11.03 9.37
CA LYS A 173 5.55 -12.10 9.57
C LYS A 173 6.93 -11.49 9.83
N LYS A 174 7.74 -12.14 10.65
CA LYS A 174 9.16 -11.78 10.80
C LYS A 174 9.98 -12.17 9.57
N TYR A 175 10.96 -11.34 9.23
CA TYR A 175 11.95 -11.60 8.19
C TYR A 175 13.33 -11.72 8.85
N ASN A 176 14.03 -12.83 8.61
CA ASN A 176 15.30 -13.15 9.30
C ASN A 176 15.21 -13.03 10.83
N ASN A 177 14.07 -13.46 11.40
CA ASN A 177 13.75 -13.36 12.83
C ASN A 177 13.59 -11.93 13.39
N GLN A 178 13.59 -10.91 12.53
CA GLN A 178 13.40 -9.51 12.89
C GLN A 178 11.97 -9.05 12.56
N PHE A 179 11.51 -8.03 13.29
CA PHE A 179 10.36 -7.23 12.85
C PHE A 179 10.74 -6.47 11.58
N VAL A 180 9.77 -6.33 10.66
CA VAL A 180 9.89 -5.45 9.51
C VAL A 180 8.75 -4.45 9.58
N LEU A 181 9.08 -3.18 9.67
CA LEU A 181 8.12 -2.10 9.78
C LEU A 181 8.15 -1.30 8.48
N PHE A 182 7.02 -1.29 7.77
CA PHE A 182 6.80 -0.35 6.68
C PHE A 182 6.47 1.00 7.28
N HIS A 183 7.04 2.05 6.73
CA HIS A 183 6.78 3.42 7.13
C HIS A 183 7.02 4.36 5.95
N ARG A 184 6.72 5.64 6.17
CA ARG A 184 6.87 6.68 5.15
C ARG A 184 7.48 7.93 5.74
N ILE A 185 8.76 8.11 5.45
CA ILE A 185 9.40 9.42 5.36
C ILE A 185 9.25 9.87 3.90
N LEU A 186 8.63 11.03 3.68
CA LEU A 186 8.31 11.47 2.32
C LEU A 186 9.56 11.58 1.44
N PRO A 187 9.49 11.15 0.16
CA PRO A 187 8.27 10.83 -0.61
C PRO A 187 7.97 9.34 -0.82
N ASP A 188 8.80 8.45 -0.31
CA ASP A 188 8.83 7.03 -0.70
C ASP A 188 8.20 6.12 0.38
N ILE A 189 8.04 4.83 0.06
CA ILE A 189 7.71 3.80 1.06
C ILE A 189 9.00 3.08 1.42
N GLN A 190 9.35 3.08 2.70
CA GLN A 190 10.56 2.43 3.21
C GLN A 190 10.22 1.31 4.19
N ILE A 191 11.22 0.49 4.49
CA ILE A 191 11.16 -0.47 5.60
C ILE A 191 12.29 -0.25 6.59
N VAL A 192 12.07 -0.65 7.83
CA VAL A 192 13.09 -0.74 8.87
C VAL A 192 12.99 -2.10 9.55
N CYS A 193 14.15 -2.74 9.76
CA CYS A 193 14.25 -4.04 10.40
C CYS A 193 14.87 -3.89 11.79
N PHE A 194 14.30 -4.53 12.81
CA PHE A 194 14.77 -4.48 14.19
C PHE A 194 14.33 -5.71 14.99
N ASP A 195 15.04 -6.01 16.08
CA ASP A 195 14.77 -7.20 16.89
C ASP A 195 13.73 -6.93 17.99
N ASP A 196 13.83 -5.78 18.65
CA ASP A 196 12.96 -5.35 19.75
C ASP A 196 12.57 -3.87 19.60
N PHE A 197 11.36 -3.49 19.99
CA PHE A 197 10.87 -2.11 19.91
C PHE A 197 11.71 -1.14 20.75
N LYS A 198 12.34 -1.62 21.83
CA LYS A 198 13.25 -0.80 22.65
C LYS A 198 14.51 -0.36 21.90
N ASP A 199 14.86 -1.03 20.80
CA ASP A 199 16.05 -0.74 20.02
C ASP A 199 15.87 0.50 19.15
N LEU A 200 14.63 0.96 18.93
CA LEU A 200 14.24 2.14 18.16
C LEU A 200 14.57 3.46 18.88
N THR A 201 15.81 3.57 19.34
CA THR A 201 16.38 4.75 19.99
C THR A 201 16.70 5.84 18.98
N ILE A 202 16.99 7.05 19.47
CA ILE A 202 17.40 8.16 18.60
C ILE A 202 18.68 7.83 17.81
N ASP A 203 19.64 7.14 18.41
CA ASP A 203 20.89 6.76 17.74
C ASP A 203 20.66 5.70 16.66
N PHE A 204 19.78 4.73 16.93
CA PHE A 204 19.31 3.78 15.91
C PHE A 204 18.73 4.50 14.70
N TRP A 205 17.85 5.47 14.93
CA TRP A 205 17.25 6.25 13.85
C TRP A 205 18.28 7.08 13.09
N LYS A 206 19.25 7.71 13.78
CA LYS A 206 20.34 8.44 13.12
C LYS A 206 21.15 7.55 12.18
N ASP A 207 21.44 6.32 12.60
CA ASP A 207 22.14 5.34 11.76
C ASP A 207 21.26 4.83 10.61
N TYR A 208 19.98 4.61 10.86
CA TYR A 208 19.00 4.26 9.83
C TYR A 208 18.91 5.35 8.75
N LEU A 209 18.82 6.63 9.13
CA LEU A 209 18.70 7.76 8.20
C LEU A 209 19.90 7.85 7.24
N LYS A 210 21.12 7.53 7.70
CA LYS A 210 22.33 7.45 6.85
C LYS A 210 22.20 6.41 5.74
N THR A 211 21.38 5.39 5.95
CA THR A 211 21.16 4.29 5.00
C THR A 211 19.75 4.26 4.39
N LEU A 212 18.92 5.29 4.65
CA LEU A 212 17.51 5.35 4.25
C LEU A 212 17.27 4.96 2.77
N GLY A 213 18.11 5.43 1.86
CA GLY A 213 18.00 5.15 0.42
C GLY A 213 18.16 3.68 0.05
N ASN A 214 18.90 2.89 0.86
CA ASN A 214 19.00 1.45 0.67
C ASN A 214 17.76 0.70 1.18
N ASN A 215 16.95 1.36 2.01
CA ASN A 215 15.77 0.80 2.65
C ASN A 215 14.46 1.25 1.96
N VAL A 216 14.56 1.94 0.83
CA VAL A 216 13.41 2.31 0.01
C VAL A 216 12.91 1.08 -0.74
N VAL A 217 11.63 0.73 -0.55
CA VAL A 217 10.96 -0.40 -1.22
C VAL A 217 10.24 0.05 -2.48
N ILE A 218 9.53 1.16 -2.40
CA ILE A 218 8.79 1.72 -3.54
C ILE A 218 9.09 3.21 -3.63
N GLU A 219 9.45 3.65 -4.84
CA GLU A 219 9.58 5.05 -5.19
C GLU A 219 8.44 5.51 -6.12
N PRO A 220 7.96 6.77 -6.04
CA PRO A 220 7.20 7.40 -7.10
C PRO A 220 7.91 7.30 -8.45
N LYS A 221 7.19 6.77 -9.44
CA LYS A 221 7.67 6.51 -10.79
C LYS A 221 6.71 7.03 -11.86
N PHE A 222 5.41 7.05 -11.57
CA PHE A 222 4.37 7.41 -12.54
C PHE A 222 3.78 8.79 -12.28
N GLY A 223 3.11 9.39 -13.28
CA GLY A 223 2.53 10.74 -13.18
C GLY A 223 1.53 10.90 -12.03
N PHE A 224 0.70 9.88 -11.77
CA PHE A 224 -0.26 9.87 -10.65
C PHE A 224 0.41 9.74 -9.26
N GLU A 225 1.75 9.64 -9.22
CA GLU A 225 2.59 9.59 -8.03
C GLU A 225 3.48 10.84 -7.94
N SER A 226 3.20 11.87 -8.75
CA SER A 226 4.06 13.04 -8.96
C SER A 226 4.43 13.77 -7.68
N ARG A 227 3.65 13.65 -6.59
CA ARG A 227 3.97 14.23 -5.28
C ARG A 227 4.63 13.21 -4.35
N ASN A 228 3.94 12.15 -3.97
CA ASN A 228 4.45 11.13 -3.07
C ASN A 228 3.59 9.87 -3.11
N ILE A 229 4.07 8.82 -2.44
CA ILE A 229 3.28 7.62 -2.15
C ILE A 229 3.29 7.35 -0.63
N GLY A 230 2.56 6.33 -0.22
CA GLY A 230 2.51 5.90 1.17
C GLY A 230 1.74 4.60 1.33
N ALA A 231 2.18 3.75 2.25
CA ALA A 231 1.56 2.45 2.45
C ALA A 231 0.11 2.60 2.94
N GLY A 232 -0.78 1.78 2.41
CA GLY A 232 -2.20 1.86 2.68
C GLY A 232 -2.60 0.88 3.78
N ALA A 233 -3.26 -0.19 3.36
CA ALA A 233 -3.63 -1.31 4.21
C ALA A 233 -2.42 -2.19 4.53
N PRO A 234 -2.40 -2.84 5.71
CA PRO A 234 -1.43 -3.89 6.01
C PRO A 234 -1.36 -4.95 4.90
N LEU A 235 -0.16 -5.50 4.69
CA LEU A 235 0.10 -6.43 3.59
C LEU A 235 -0.78 -7.68 3.67
N ILE A 236 -1.28 -8.10 2.51
CA ILE A 236 -2.05 -9.33 2.39
C ILE A 236 -1.13 -10.43 1.91
N GLU A 237 -1.01 -11.52 2.68
CA GLU A 237 -0.30 -12.71 2.22
C GLU A 237 -1.06 -13.38 1.09
N THR A 238 -0.38 -13.67 -0.02
CA THR A 238 -0.91 -14.47 -1.12
C THR A 238 0.05 -15.61 -1.45
N GLU A 239 -0.39 -16.54 -2.30
CA GLU A 239 0.51 -17.58 -2.83
C GLU A 239 1.64 -17.02 -3.71
N ARG A 240 1.46 -15.82 -4.28
CA ARG A 240 2.41 -15.23 -5.25
C ARG A 240 3.32 -14.17 -4.64
N GLY A 241 3.08 -13.75 -3.40
CA GLY A 241 3.79 -12.66 -2.75
C GLY A 241 2.93 -11.92 -1.74
N TRP A 242 3.47 -10.83 -1.21
CA TRP A 242 2.73 -9.90 -0.36
C TRP A 242 2.06 -8.83 -1.22
N LEU A 243 0.73 -8.80 -1.25
CA LEU A 243 -0.03 -7.78 -1.94
C LEU A 243 -0.07 -6.51 -1.07
N MET A 244 0.47 -5.43 -1.61
CA MET A 244 0.43 -4.09 -1.01
C MET A 244 -0.60 -3.24 -1.74
N LEU A 245 -1.57 -2.71 -1.01
CA LEU A 245 -2.31 -1.53 -1.44
C LEU A 245 -1.65 -0.30 -0.85
N TYR A 246 -1.37 0.69 -1.68
CA TYR A 246 -0.74 1.95 -1.28
C TYR A 246 -1.50 3.12 -1.92
N HIS A 247 -1.39 4.30 -1.32
CA HIS A 247 -1.91 5.50 -1.94
C HIS A 247 -0.83 6.20 -2.76
N SER A 248 -1.26 6.89 -3.80
CA SER A 248 -0.43 7.73 -4.66
C SER A 248 -1.02 9.13 -4.70
N VAL A 249 -0.17 10.14 -4.59
CA VAL A 249 -0.59 11.54 -4.60
C VAL A 249 -0.06 12.21 -5.86
N GLU A 250 -1.00 12.74 -6.64
CA GLU A 250 -0.73 13.55 -7.82
C GLU A 250 -0.87 15.03 -7.46
N ASP A 251 0.16 15.84 -7.71
CA ASP A 251 0.01 17.29 -7.76
C ASP A 251 -0.60 17.70 -9.11
N SER A 252 -1.76 18.34 -9.08
CA SER A 252 -2.46 18.87 -10.26
C SER A 252 -2.76 20.36 -10.11
N ASN A 253 -3.11 21.03 -11.22
CA ASN A 253 -3.53 22.43 -11.20
C ASN A 253 -4.80 22.69 -10.36
N LYS A 254 -5.56 21.64 -10.01
CA LYS A 254 -6.79 21.72 -9.20
C LYS A 254 -6.56 21.28 -7.75
N GLY A 255 -5.31 21.15 -7.32
CA GLY A 255 -4.91 20.60 -6.03
C GLY A 255 -4.46 19.15 -6.13
N LYS A 256 -4.40 18.48 -4.99
CA LYS A 256 -3.93 17.10 -4.88
C LYS A 256 -5.04 16.13 -5.28
N VAL A 257 -4.66 15.05 -5.96
CA VAL A 257 -5.54 13.89 -6.20
C VAL A 257 -4.91 12.66 -5.55
N TYR A 258 -5.66 11.98 -4.70
CA TYR A 258 -5.20 10.76 -4.05
C TYR A 258 -5.82 9.56 -4.76
N HIS A 259 -4.96 8.65 -5.19
CA HIS A 259 -5.30 7.44 -5.91
C HIS A 259 -5.01 6.21 -5.05
N ALA A 260 -5.76 5.13 -5.29
CA ALA A 260 -5.43 3.81 -4.78
C ALA A 260 -4.59 3.06 -5.82
N SER A 261 -3.49 2.46 -5.37
CA SER A 261 -2.52 1.74 -6.21
C SER A 261 -2.19 0.38 -5.59
N ALA A 262 -1.56 -0.49 -6.38
CA ALA A 262 -1.20 -1.83 -5.93
C ALA A 262 0.20 -2.26 -6.41
N ALA A 263 0.89 -3.00 -5.55
CA ALA A 263 2.17 -3.66 -5.82
C ALA A 263 2.18 -5.06 -5.21
N LEU A 264 3.02 -5.94 -5.73
CA LEU A 264 3.27 -7.27 -5.20
C LEU A 264 4.75 -7.36 -4.82
N LEU A 265 5.02 -7.71 -3.56
CA LEU A 265 6.36 -7.89 -3.02
C LEU A 265 6.68 -9.39 -2.93
N ASP A 266 7.96 -9.74 -3.03
CA ASP A 266 8.42 -11.12 -2.91
C ASP A 266 8.08 -11.69 -1.53
N LYS A 267 7.65 -12.95 -1.50
CA LYS A 267 7.22 -13.60 -0.26
C LYS A 267 8.36 -13.79 0.74
N ASN A 268 9.58 -13.96 0.21
CA ASN A 268 10.77 -14.28 1.00
C ASN A 268 11.66 -13.07 1.22
N ASP A 269 11.49 -11.98 0.47
CA ASP A 269 12.27 -10.76 0.64
C ASP A 269 11.36 -9.50 0.52
N PRO A 270 11.01 -8.86 1.64
CA PRO A 270 10.11 -7.70 1.62
C PRO A 270 10.74 -6.45 0.97
N HIS A 271 12.04 -6.45 0.65
CA HIS A 271 12.67 -5.36 -0.10
C HIS A 271 12.36 -5.43 -1.59
N LYS A 272 11.93 -6.60 -2.09
CA LYS A 272 11.85 -6.87 -3.52
C LYS A 272 10.43 -6.74 -4.03
N VAL A 273 10.17 -5.70 -4.83
CA VAL A 273 8.93 -5.58 -5.61
C VAL A 273 9.00 -6.47 -6.86
N ILE A 274 8.04 -7.37 -7.02
CA ILE A 274 7.95 -8.35 -8.12
C ILE A 274 6.80 -8.06 -9.09
N GLY A 275 5.98 -7.05 -8.81
CA GLY A 275 4.92 -6.58 -9.70
C GLY A 275 4.34 -5.25 -9.23
N ARG A 276 3.95 -4.37 -10.15
CA ARG A 276 3.40 -3.05 -9.80
C ARG A 276 2.52 -2.51 -10.93
N LEU A 277 1.34 -2.02 -10.58
CA LEU A 277 0.46 -1.40 -11.57
C LEU A 277 1.09 -0.12 -12.14
N LYS A 278 0.99 0.05 -13.46
CA LYS A 278 1.46 1.23 -14.21
C LYS A 278 0.44 2.36 -14.28
N LYS A 279 -0.75 2.14 -13.70
CA LYS A 279 -1.88 3.07 -13.59
C LYS A 279 -2.49 2.87 -12.19
N PRO A 280 -3.23 3.85 -11.65
CA PRO A 280 -4.00 3.64 -10.42
C PRO A 280 -4.85 2.38 -10.51
N LEU A 281 -4.99 1.65 -9.40
CA LEU A 281 -6.03 0.63 -9.27
C LEU A 281 -7.40 1.31 -9.41
N PHE A 282 -7.60 2.41 -8.71
CA PHE A 282 -8.72 3.33 -8.94
C PHE A 282 -8.42 4.74 -8.46
N SER A 283 -9.16 5.69 -9.01
CA SER A 283 -9.09 7.13 -8.70
C SER A 283 -10.47 7.64 -8.28
N PRO A 284 -10.58 8.83 -7.67
CA PRO A 284 -11.86 9.44 -7.34
C PRO A 284 -12.73 9.63 -8.59
N THR A 285 -13.91 9.00 -8.62
CA THR A 285 -14.89 9.07 -9.71
C THR A 285 -16.29 9.37 -9.20
N GLU A 286 -16.63 8.92 -8.01
CA GLU A 286 -17.93 9.17 -7.39
C GLU A 286 -17.98 10.53 -6.69
N ASP A 287 -19.17 11.13 -6.56
CA ASP A 287 -19.33 12.44 -5.92
C ASP A 287 -18.83 12.44 -4.47
N TYR A 288 -19.05 11.32 -3.76
CA TYR A 288 -18.58 11.13 -2.39
C TYR A 288 -17.05 10.95 -2.26
N GLU A 289 -16.34 10.75 -3.38
CA GLU A 289 -14.87 10.69 -3.44
C GLU A 289 -14.28 12.03 -3.87
N LYS A 290 -15.05 12.83 -4.61
CA LYS A 290 -14.62 14.13 -5.16
C LYS A 290 -14.85 15.28 -4.20
N VAL A 291 -15.88 15.22 -3.36
CA VAL A 291 -16.32 16.35 -2.53
C VAL A 291 -16.36 15.98 -1.05
N GLY A 292 -15.59 16.70 -0.23
CA GLY A 292 -15.55 16.55 1.23
C GLY A 292 -14.62 17.57 1.87
N ASP A 293 -14.05 17.27 3.04
CA ASP A 293 -13.13 18.19 3.72
C ASP A 293 -11.82 18.33 2.93
N VAL A 294 -11.41 17.25 2.24
CA VAL A 294 -10.38 17.27 1.19
C VAL A 294 -10.94 16.64 -0.08
N ASN A 295 -10.97 17.41 -1.16
CA ASN A 295 -11.52 16.96 -2.44
C ASN A 295 -10.61 15.93 -3.13
N ASN A 296 -11.22 15.07 -3.95
CA ASN A 296 -10.54 14.08 -4.80
C ASN A 296 -9.63 13.11 -4.01
N VAL A 297 -10.19 12.45 -3.00
CA VAL A 297 -9.46 11.47 -2.18
C VAL A 297 -10.08 10.09 -2.25
N VAL A 298 -9.26 9.09 -2.60
CA VAL A 298 -9.46 7.69 -2.23
C VAL A 298 -8.23 7.17 -1.50
N PHE A 299 -8.39 6.71 -0.25
CA PHE A 299 -7.28 6.37 0.65
C PHE A 299 -7.40 4.93 1.19
N PRO A 300 -6.79 3.92 0.54
CA PRO A 300 -7.06 2.49 0.79
C PRO A 300 -6.31 1.94 2.01
N THR A 301 -6.96 1.87 3.17
CA THR A 301 -6.30 1.52 4.46
C THR A 301 -6.79 0.23 5.09
N GLY A 302 -7.88 -0.35 4.59
CA GLY A 302 -8.44 -1.58 5.13
C GLY A 302 -8.78 -2.58 4.02
N THR A 303 -8.61 -3.87 4.30
CA THR A 303 -8.88 -4.92 3.32
C THR A 303 -9.51 -6.16 3.95
N ALA A 304 -10.38 -6.84 3.20
CA ALA A 304 -10.91 -8.15 3.56
C ALA A 304 -11.15 -8.99 2.30
N ILE A 305 -11.07 -10.31 2.43
CA ILE A 305 -11.31 -11.23 1.32
C ILE A 305 -12.61 -12.00 1.57
N PHE A 306 -13.52 -11.97 0.60
CA PHE A 306 -14.70 -12.84 0.58
C PHE A 306 -14.80 -13.53 -0.78
N GLY A 307 -14.69 -14.86 -0.78
CA GLY A 307 -14.60 -15.64 -2.00
C GLY A 307 -13.38 -15.25 -2.83
N ASP A 308 -13.60 -14.93 -4.11
CA ASP A 308 -12.56 -14.50 -5.06
C ASP A 308 -12.33 -12.98 -5.06
N ARG A 309 -13.02 -12.23 -4.19
CA ARG A 309 -12.98 -10.77 -4.17
C ARG A 309 -12.16 -10.23 -3.00
N LEU A 310 -11.30 -9.28 -3.32
CA LEU A 310 -10.69 -8.38 -2.37
C LEU A 310 -11.58 -7.15 -2.21
N TYR A 311 -12.08 -6.91 -1.00
CA TYR A 311 -12.76 -5.69 -0.59
C TYR A 311 -11.74 -4.73 0.00
N ILE A 312 -11.84 -3.46 -0.39
CA ILE A 312 -10.94 -2.38 -0.06
C ILE A 312 -11.78 -1.30 0.61
N TYR A 313 -11.52 -1.07 1.88
CA TYR A 313 -12.17 -0.06 2.72
C TYR A 313 -11.26 1.16 2.73
N TYR A 314 -11.80 2.30 2.29
CA TYR A 314 -11.00 3.48 2.02
C TYR A 314 -11.66 4.75 2.55
N GLY A 315 -10.84 5.70 2.98
CA GLY A 315 -11.29 7.07 3.21
C GLY A 315 -11.64 7.75 1.88
N ALA A 316 -12.81 8.38 1.82
CA ALA A 316 -13.32 9.08 0.65
C ALA A 316 -13.52 10.57 0.97
N ALA A 317 -12.85 11.42 0.20
CA ALA A 317 -12.87 12.88 0.29
C ALA A 317 -12.60 13.46 1.70
N ASP A 318 -11.78 12.78 2.52
CA ASP A 318 -11.58 13.07 3.94
C ASP A 318 -12.89 13.37 4.69
N LYS A 319 -13.95 12.59 4.40
CA LYS A 319 -15.26 12.80 5.02
C LYS A 319 -15.90 11.53 5.52
N ARG A 320 -15.74 10.43 4.78
CA ARG A 320 -16.46 9.18 5.02
C ARG A 320 -15.65 7.97 4.60
N ILE A 321 -16.15 6.80 4.94
CA ILE A 321 -15.56 5.52 4.55
C ILE A 321 -16.43 4.90 3.48
N ALA A 322 -15.80 4.49 2.37
CA ALA A 322 -16.45 3.76 1.30
C ALA A 322 -15.74 2.43 1.04
N VAL A 323 -16.37 1.58 0.23
CA VAL A 323 -15.87 0.25 -0.10
C VAL A 323 -15.84 0.06 -1.62
N ALA A 324 -14.72 -0.47 -2.09
CA ALA A 324 -14.55 -0.91 -3.46
C ALA A 324 -14.13 -2.38 -3.44
N SER A 325 -14.36 -3.11 -4.52
CA SER A 325 -13.94 -4.50 -4.60
C SER A 325 -13.45 -4.89 -5.98
N VAL A 326 -12.48 -5.80 -6.00
CA VAL A 326 -11.84 -6.33 -7.20
C VAL A 326 -11.75 -7.85 -7.11
N ASN A 327 -11.69 -8.53 -8.24
CA ASN A 327 -11.32 -9.95 -8.23
C ASN A 327 -9.81 -10.06 -7.92
N LEU A 328 -9.48 -10.76 -6.83
CA LEU A 328 -8.12 -10.86 -6.30
C LEU A 328 -7.16 -11.54 -7.29
N TYR A 329 -7.60 -12.64 -7.91
CA TYR A 329 -6.77 -13.39 -8.87
C TYR A 329 -6.44 -12.56 -10.11
N LYS A 330 -7.42 -11.80 -10.63
CA LYS A 330 -7.20 -10.88 -11.75
C LYS A 330 -6.24 -9.75 -11.38
N LEU A 331 -6.30 -9.25 -10.14
CA LEU A 331 -5.36 -8.24 -9.65
C LEU A 331 -3.93 -8.78 -9.58
N ILE A 332 -3.74 -9.95 -8.97
CA ILE A 332 -2.42 -10.59 -8.89
C ILE A 332 -1.88 -10.89 -10.30
N HIS A 333 -2.73 -11.38 -11.20
CA HIS A 333 -2.35 -11.61 -12.59
C HIS A 333 -1.88 -10.33 -13.29
N GLU A 334 -2.64 -9.23 -13.19
CA GLU A 334 -2.28 -7.93 -13.78
C GLU A 334 -0.95 -7.39 -13.22
N LEU A 335 -0.71 -7.55 -11.91
CA LEU A 335 0.53 -7.14 -11.25
C LEU A 335 1.76 -7.89 -11.77
N LEU A 336 1.59 -9.17 -12.12
CA LEU A 336 2.67 -10.01 -12.66
C LEU A 336 2.83 -9.82 -14.18
N SER A 337 1.75 -9.49 -14.89
CA SER A 337 1.78 -9.30 -16.34
C SER A 337 2.40 -7.96 -16.76
N SER A 338 2.33 -6.94 -15.90
CA SER A 338 2.83 -5.59 -16.21
C SER A 338 4.31 -5.56 -16.57
N ASP A 339 5.11 -6.50 -16.09
CA ASP A 339 6.53 -6.66 -16.44
C ASP A 339 6.80 -7.76 -17.47
N LEU A 340 5.87 -8.72 -17.63
CA LEU A 340 5.98 -9.78 -18.65
C LEU A 340 5.73 -9.27 -20.08
N GLU A 341 4.84 -8.30 -20.29
CA GLU A 341 4.42 -7.89 -21.65
C GLU A 341 5.57 -7.32 -22.50
N VAL A 342 6.53 -6.62 -21.89
CA VAL A 342 7.70 -6.09 -22.61
C VAL A 342 8.62 -7.24 -23.05
N GLY A 343 8.73 -8.30 -22.24
CA GLY A 343 9.48 -9.51 -22.57
C GLY A 343 8.76 -10.38 -23.61
N ILE A 344 7.44 -10.56 -23.49
CA ILE A 344 6.65 -11.41 -24.39
C ILE A 344 6.62 -10.82 -25.80
N GLY A 345 6.44 -9.50 -25.97
CA GLY A 345 6.43 -8.89 -27.30
C GLY A 345 7.77 -9.06 -28.03
N PHE A 346 8.88 -8.88 -27.32
CA PHE A 346 10.22 -9.12 -27.87
C PHE A 346 10.41 -10.61 -28.21
N LEU A 347 10.05 -11.49 -27.28
CA LEU A 347 10.14 -12.94 -27.46
C LEU A 347 9.27 -13.42 -28.63
N ALA A 348 8.06 -12.87 -28.79
CA ALA A 348 7.16 -13.15 -29.91
C ALA A 348 7.79 -12.72 -31.23
N GLY A 349 8.44 -11.55 -31.29
CA GLY A 349 9.20 -11.12 -32.47
C GLY A 349 10.33 -12.09 -32.83
N GLN A 350 11.07 -12.57 -31.83
CA GLN A 350 12.14 -13.56 -32.02
C GLN A 350 11.59 -14.91 -32.49
N ILE A 351 10.52 -15.41 -31.88
CA ILE A 351 9.85 -16.66 -32.28
C ILE A 351 9.36 -16.55 -33.72
N PHE A 352 8.63 -15.48 -34.06
CA PHE A 352 8.12 -15.25 -35.42
C PHE A 352 9.24 -15.25 -36.46
N HIS A 353 10.41 -14.69 -36.13
CA HIS A 353 11.59 -14.72 -37.00
C HIS A 353 12.18 -16.13 -37.14
N LEU A 354 12.37 -16.84 -36.03
CA LEU A 354 12.92 -18.20 -36.02
C LEU A 354 12.03 -19.20 -36.76
N THR A 355 10.72 -19.00 -36.76
CA THR A 355 9.74 -19.88 -37.42
C THR A 355 9.30 -19.40 -38.80
N SER A 356 9.98 -18.37 -39.35
CA SER A 356 9.66 -17.81 -40.67
C SER A 356 10.06 -18.70 -41.85
N ARG A 357 11.05 -19.58 -41.67
CA ARG A 357 11.57 -20.45 -42.74
C ARG A 357 11.39 -21.93 -42.47
N GLU A 358 11.23 -22.31 -41.20
CA GLU A 358 11.17 -23.69 -40.75
C GLU A 358 10.26 -23.83 -39.55
N GLU A 359 9.68 -25.01 -39.37
CA GLU A 359 8.92 -25.34 -38.18
C GLU A 359 9.88 -25.53 -37.00
N LYS A 360 9.49 -25.04 -35.82
CA LYS A 360 10.24 -25.26 -34.58
C LYS A 360 9.31 -25.82 -33.51
N SER A 361 9.80 -26.78 -32.73
CA SER A 361 9.11 -27.20 -31.52
C SER A 361 9.31 -26.21 -30.38
N VAL A 362 8.39 -26.24 -29.40
CA VAL A 362 8.53 -25.43 -28.17
C VAL A 362 9.85 -25.71 -27.46
N THR A 363 10.30 -26.96 -27.41
CA THR A 363 11.60 -27.33 -26.81
C THR A 363 12.76 -26.67 -27.54
N GLN A 364 12.73 -26.69 -28.89
CA GLN A 364 13.75 -26.01 -29.70
C GLN A 364 13.74 -24.49 -29.48
N LEU A 365 12.56 -23.86 -29.44
CA LEU A 365 12.44 -22.42 -29.19
C LEU A 365 12.92 -22.04 -27.79
N THR A 366 12.58 -22.84 -26.78
CA THR A 366 13.02 -22.69 -25.39
C THR A 366 14.54 -22.73 -25.29
N SER A 367 15.17 -23.70 -25.98
CA SER A 367 16.63 -23.82 -26.05
C SER A 367 17.28 -22.66 -26.80
N LEU A 368 16.80 -22.32 -28.01
CA LEU A 368 17.38 -21.28 -28.86
C LEU A 368 17.30 -19.88 -28.24
N LEU A 369 16.21 -19.60 -27.53
CA LEU A 369 15.97 -18.29 -26.92
C LEU A 369 16.56 -18.19 -25.51
N ASN A 370 17.04 -19.30 -24.95
CA ASN A 370 17.47 -19.43 -23.56
C ASN A 370 16.41 -18.85 -22.60
N GLN A 371 15.15 -19.27 -22.78
CA GLN A 371 14.00 -18.80 -22.01
C GLN A 371 13.31 -19.95 -21.29
N LYS A 372 12.47 -19.61 -20.31
CA LYS A 372 11.59 -20.60 -19.67
C LYS A 372 10.43 -20.97 -20.61
N GLU A 373 10.07 -22.25 -20.64
CA GLU A 373 9.06 -22.81 -21.55
C GLU A 373 7.72 -22.06 -21.49
N TYR A 374 7.25 -21.69 -20.30
CA TYR A 374 5.98 -20.95 -20.17
C TYR A 374 6.00 -19.57 -20.85
N LEU A 375 7.15 -18.89 -20.91
CA LEU A 375 7.28 -17.60 -21.61
C LEU A 375 7.19 -17.81 -23.12
N VAL A 376 7.82 -18.86 -23.63
CA VAL A 376 7.73 -19.27 -25.04
C VAL A 376 6.29 -19.61 -25.40
N LEU A 377 5.60 -20.39 -24.58
CA LEU A 377 4.18 -20.72 -24.76
C LEU A 377 3.27 -19.49 -24.73
N MET A 378 3.53 -18.53 -23.84
CA MET A 378 2.77 -17.27 -23.79
C MET A 378 2.99 -16.42 -25.05
N ALA A 379 4.23 -16.34 -25.55
CA ALA A 379 4.55 -15.62 -26.79
C ALA A 379 3.94 -16.30 -28.02
N ILE A 380 3.94 -17.63 -28.07
CA ILE A 380 3.21 -18.42 -29.09
C ILE A 380 1.73 -18.09 -29.00
N GLY A 381 1.10 -18.18 -27.84
CA GLY A 381 -0.33 -17.87 -27.67
C GLY A 381 -0.69 -16.42 -28.01
N TRP A 382 0.25 -15.47 -27.87
CA TRP A 382 0.08 -14.10 -28.38
C TRP A 382 0.13 -14.06 -29.91
N LEU A 383 1.15 -14.65 -30.55
CA LEU A 383 1.27 -14.71 -32.01
C LEU A 383 0.11 -15.45 -32.68
N THR A 384 -0.44 -16.50 -32.04
CA THR A 384 -1.60 -17.24 -32.54
C THR A 384 -2.86 -16.37 -32.52
N ARG A 385 -3.05 -15.53 -31.48
CA ARG A 385 -4.18 -14.58 -31.42
C ARG A 385 -4.10 -13.47 -32.46
N GLU A 386 -2.90 -13.14 -32.90
CA GLU A 386 -2.61 -12.12 -33.92
C GLU A 386 -2.54 -12.72 -35.34
N ASP A 387 -2.94 -13.98 -35.52
CA ASP A 387 -2.88 -14.73 -36.78
C ASP A 387 -1.51 -14.67 -37.47
N LYS A 388 -0.43 -14.68 -36.67
CA LYS A 388 0.96 -14.62 -37.17
C LYS A 388 1.61 -15.99 -37.34
N ILE A 389 1.12 -17.00 -36.63
CA ILE A 389 1.68 -18.36 -36.63
C ILE A 389 0.59 -19.42 -36.70
N LEU A 390 0.94 -20.58 -37.24
CA LEU A 390 0.20 -21.83 -37.12
C LEU A 390 0.87 -22.71 -36.06
N CYS A 391 0.04 -23.44 -35.33
CA CYS A 391 0.47 -24.41 -34.35
C CYS A 391 -0.12 -25.78 -34.68
N ARG A 392 0.67 -26.83 -34.52
CA ARG A 392 0.22 -28.23 -34.58
C ARG A 392 0.89 -29.02 -33.46
N ILE A 393 0.30 -30.14 -33.09
CA ILE A 393 0.92 -31.09 -32.15
C ILE A 393 1.55 -32.21 -32.96
N ASP A 394 2.80 -32.55 -32.65
CA ASP A 394 3.53 -33.68 -33.23
C ASP A 394 4.28 -34.40 -32.12
N SER A 395 4.02 -35.69 -31.93
CA SER A 395 4.72 -36.52 -30.95
C SER A 395 4.78 -35.90 -29.54
N ASP A 396 3.64 -35.37 -29.07
CA ASP A 396 3.47 -34.65 -27.80
C ASP A 396 4.22 -33.31 -27.66
N GLU A 397 4.85 -32.80 -28.73
CA GLU A 397 5.40 -31.45 -28.78
C GLU A 397 4.50 -30.49 -29.58
N LEU A 398 4.38 -29.25 -29.09
CA LEU A 398 3.78 -28.15 -29.84
C LEU A 398 4.79 -27.63 -30.87
N ILE A 399 4.44 -27.74 -32.14
CA ILE A 399 5.22 -27.28 -33.29
C ILE A 399 4.63 -25.98 -33.81
N VAL A 400 5.50 -25.02 -34.13
CA VAL A 400 5.14 -23.65 -34.48
C VAL A 400 5.76 -23.25 -35.82
N ARG A 401 4.96 -22.58 -36.67
CA ARG A 401 5.38 -22.05 -37.96
C ARG A 401 4.77 -20.68 -38.22
N SER A 402 5.51 -19.71 -38.74
CA SER A 402 4.94 -18.41 -39.13
C SER A 402 4.10 -18.47 -40.40
N ILE A 403 3.04 -17.65 -40.47
CA ILE A 403 2.12 -17.51 -41.62
C ILE A 403 2.68 -16.49 -42.64
N ARG A 404 3.98 -16.58 -42.96
CA ARG A 404 4.60 -15.73 -43.99
C ARG A 404 5.11 -16.55 -45.16
#